data_AF-B4FQ48-F1
#
_entry.id   AF-B4FQ48-F1
#
_cell.length_a   1.000
_cell.length_b   1.000
_cell.length_c   1.000
_cell.angle_alpha   90.00
_cell.angle_beta   90.00
_cell.angle_gamma   90.00
#
_symmetry.space_group_name_H-M   'P 1'
#
loop_
_entity.id
_entity.type
_entity.pdbx_description
1 polymer ?
#
loop_
_entity_poly.entity_id
_entity_poly.type
_entity_poly.pdbx_seq_one_letter_code
_entity_poly.pdbx_strand_id
1 'polypeptide(L)'
;MAFAEEETTRYLGTNLIESCGDSEDGLAGWAPSGSCTLSAHADEDASLPSLAAALSAAAGGDDEGDDSDEDEFQQRAPRPSGRYVLAARRASDKDGLCRAVSRAPIRPNVTYRVAGWVGLGAAVDGSHAVHVEVRVDGGGRPVGGGVAVVESGKWGQIKGSFRVDCDEPPRHAKVYVHGPPAGVDLKVTTDLQVCAVNKIPRLRHLRKKADKVRKRDVVLKVSRRTDVDDDDTTASVAGAHIQVVQVQNSVPIGSCITKAGMQNPEYVDFFTKHFDWAVLENELKWYYTEAVRGQVSYADADELIDFCDRHGKPVRGHCIFWAVENSVQPWVRALSADQLRAAVEARLRGLVSRYAGRFPHYEVNNEMLHGAFYQQRLGDDINAHMFRETAQIDPAPALFVNDYNVESANDPNATPEKYVALVTDLQRRGAPVGGIGVQGHVTHPVGDIICDALDKLAVTGLPIWITELDVSAADESVRADDLEIVLREAFAHPAVEGIMLWGFMQGHMWRSHGQLVNADGKYTQAGNMFAGLRREWTSHARGKVDSIGNFKFRGFHGTYQVLLTTPAGEVKKRTFDVHKGDAPLVLDMDF
;
A
#
# COMPACT_ATOMS: atom_id res chain seq x y z
N MET A 1 16.05 13.48 -16.79
CA MET A 1 16.52 13.98 -15.47
C MET A 1 15.99 15.37 -15.08
N ALA A 2 16.00 16.43 -15.91
CA ALA A 2 15.53 17.77 -15.48
C ALA A 2 14.01 17.88 -15.19
N PHE A 3 13.17 17.01 -15.75
CA PHE A 3 11.71 17.07 -15.56
C PHE A 3 11.20 16.55 -14.20
N ALA A 4 11.98 15.71 -13.50
CA ALA A 4 11.57 15.14 -12.21
C ALA A 4 11.82 16.10 -11.03
N GLU A 5 12.92 16.86 -11.06
CA GLU A 5 13.22 17.85 -10.02
C GLU A 5 12.23 19.03 -10.03
N GLU A 6 11.75 19.43 -11.21
CA GLU A 6 10.79 20.55 -11.35
C GLU A 6 9.36 20.17 -10.92
N GLU A 7 8.96 18.89 -11.03
CA GLU A 7 7.64 18.43 -10.53
C GLU A 7 7.63 18.30 -9.00
N THR A 8 8.77 17.89 -8.41
CA THR A 8 8.90 17.74 -6.95
C THR A 8 8.75 19.07 -6.21
N THR A 9 9.25 20.17 -6.80
CA THR A 9 9.15 21.53 -6.25
C THR A 9 7.75 22.14 -6.31
N ARG A 10 6.79 21.55 -7.05
CA ARG A 10 5.37 21.98 -7.00
C ARG A 10 4.52 21.14 -6.06
N TYR A 11 4.92 19.91 -5.78
CA TYR A 11 4.21 19.02 -4.86
C TYR A 11 4.32 19.47 -3.40
N LEU A 12 5.50 19.97 -3.02
CA LEU A 12 5.75 20.45 -1.67
C LEU A 12 5.65 21.98 -1.62
N GLY A 13 4.93 22.49 -0.63
CA GLY A 13 4.93 23.91 -0.30
C GLY A 13 6.27 24.36 0.27
N THR A 14 6.34 25.64 0.63
CA THR A 14 7.51 26.23 1.30
C THR A 14 7.90 25.45 2.55
N ASN A 15 9.19 25.17 2.73
CA ASN A 15 9.70 24.61 3.99
C ASN A 15 9.44 25.60 5.15
N LEU A 16 8.70 25.14 6.15
CA LEU A 16 8.27 25.90 7.32
C LEU A 16 9.36 26.03 8.40
N ILE A 17 10.45 25.29 8.25
CA ILE A 17 11.66 25.49 9.05
C ILE A 17 12.49 26.60 8.40
N GLU A 18 12.82 27.63 9.18
CA GLU A 18 13.65 28.75 8.70
C GLU A 18 15.07 28.29 8.34
N SER A 19 15.55 28.68 7.17
CA SER A 19 16.93 28.40 6.76
C SER A 19 17.90 29.29 7.54
N CYS A 20 18.48 28.79 8.63
CA CYS A 20 19.58 29.44 9.34
C CYS A 20 20.89 29.15 8.62
N GLY A 21 21.15 29.84 7.50
CA GLY A 21 22.39 29.69 6.73
C GLY A 21 23.64 30.02 7.53
N ASP A 22 23.54 30.92 8.50
CA ASP A 22 24.68 31.54 9.19
C ASP A 22 24.42 31.74 10.70
N SER A 23 23.87 30.74 11.41
CA SER A 23 23.86 30.84 12.88
C SER A 23 25.31 30.82 13.38
N GLU A 24 25.67 31.73 14.29
CA GLU A 24 27.06 31.87 14.79
C GLU A 24 27.58 30.56 15.41
N ASP A 25 26.69 29.73 15.94
CA ASP A 25 26.99 28.43 16.54
C ASP A 25 27.05 27.26 15.53
N GLY A 26 26.66 27.49 14.28
CA GLY A 26 26.53 26.47 13.24
C GLY A 26 25.42 25.43 13.47
N LEU A 27 24.63 25.55 14.54
CA LEU A 27 23.55 24.62 14.90
C LEU A 27 22.29 24.80 14.06
N ALA A 28 22.23 25.81 13.20
CA ALA A 28 21.12 26.07 12.29
C ALA A 28 19.74 26.13 13.01
N GLY A 29 19.69 26.66 14.23
CA GLY A 29 18.45 26.78 15.01
C GLY A 29 18.01 25.48 15.71
N TRP A 30 18.80 24.42 15.66
CA TRP A 30 18.61 23.25 16.53
C TRP A 30 18.96 23.59 17.98
N ALA A 31 18.09 23.19 18.91
CA ALA A 31 18.28 23.30 20.35
C ALA A 31 18.22 21.92 21.00
N PRO A 32 18.93 21.68 22.11
CA PRO A 32 18.84 20.41 22.83
C PRO A 32 17.42 20.18 23.33
N SER A 33 16.95 18.94 23.16
CA SER A 33 15.76 18.43 23.84
C SER A 33 16.22 17.44 24.91
N GLY A 34 15.91 17.72 26.18
CA GLY A 34 16.45 16.95 27.30
C GLY A 34 17.86 17.40 27.71
N SER A 35 18.68 16.47 28.20
CA SER A 35 19.97 16.79 28.85
C SER A 35 21.22 16.70 27.96
N CYS A 36 21.03 16.42 26.67
CA CYS A 36 22.12 16.23 25.73
C CYS A 36 22.88 17.53 25.36
N THR A 37 24.09 17.38 24.85
CA THR A 37 24.90 18.48 24.30
C THR A 37 24.88 18.46 22.78
N LEU A 38 24.73 19.63 22.15
CA LEU A 38 24.76 19.77 20.69
C LEU A 38 26.10 20.28 20.18
N SER A 39 26.53 19.81 19.01
CA SER A 39 27.68 20.34 18.27
C SER A 39 27.44 20.26 16.77
N ALA A 40 27.92 21.24 16.01
CA ALA A 40 27.81 21.29 14.56
C ALA A 40 29.03 20.63 13.90
N HIS A 41 28.78 19.87 12.83
CA HIS A 41 29.81 19.11 12.11
C HIS A 41 29.57 19.16 10.60
N ALA A 42 30.63 18.88 9.84
CA ALA A 42 30.57 18.60 8.41
C ALA A 42 30.89 17.11 8.19
N ASP A 43 30.20 16.49 7.23
CA ASP A 43 30.44 15.10 6.84
C ASP A 43 31.34 15.08 5.59
N GLU A 44 32.64 14.80 5.78
CA GLU A 44 33.62 14.76 4.69
C GLU A 44 33.57 13.44 3.88
N ASP A 45 33.00 12.37 4.46
CA ASP A 45 33.00 10.99 3.91
C ASP A 45 31.58 10.46 3.62
N ALA A 46 30.78 11.21 2.86
CA ALA A 46 29.42 10.81 2.50
C ALA A 46 29.36 9.71 1.40
N SER A 47 29.87 8.50 1.68
CA SER A 47 29.61 7.32 0.83
C SER A 47 28.32 6.63 1.28
N LEU A 48 27.29 6.64 0.42
CA LEU A 48 26.05 5.89 0.65
C LEU A 48 26.25 4.38 0.38
N PRO A 49 25.60 3.48 1.13
CA PRO A 49 25.33 2.14 0.63
C PRO A 49 24.25 2.23 -0.46
N SER A 50 24.45 1.57 -1.60
CA SER A 50 23.37 1.35 -2.57
C SER A 50 22.37 0.35 -2.00
N LEU A 51 21.09 0.46 -2.38
CA LEU A 51 20.07 -0.55 -2.06
C LEU A 51 20.50 -1.94 -2.56
N ALA A 52 21.29 -2.01 -3.64
CA ALA A 52 21.90 -3.24 -4.15
C ALA A 52 22.87 -3.90 -3.14
N ALA A 53 23.57 -3.13 -2.30
CA ALA A 53 24.48 -3.68 -1.29
C ALA A 53 23.75 -4.38 -0.13
N ALA A 54 22.51 -3.97 0.19
CA ALA A 54 21.70 -4.65 1.20
C ALA A 54 21.12 -5.98 0.68
N LEU A 55 20.91 -6.11 -0.64
CA LEU A 55 20.35 -7.29 -1.27
C LEU A 55 21.41 -8.35 -1.62
N SER A 56 22.63 -7.94 -1.99
CA SER A 56 23.77 -8.86 -2.21
C SER A 56 24.17 -9.63 -0.94
N ALA A 57 23.94 -9.06 0.26
CA ALA A 57 24.14 -9.76 1.52
C ALA A 57 23.04 -10.80 1.84
N ALA A 58 21.88 -10.73 1.18
CA ALA A 58 20.73 -11.60 1.41
C ALA A 58 20.52 -12.64 0.30
N ALA A 59 20.95 -12.35 -0.93
CA ALA A 59 20.90 -13.26 -2.07
C ALA A 59 22.32 -13.65 -2.48
N GLY A 60 22.76 -14.84 -2.07
CA GLY A 60 23.98 -15.44 -2.60
C GLY A 60 23.76 -15.83 -4.06
N GLY A 61 24.23 -15.00 -4.99
CA GLY A 61 24.19 -15.28 -6.42
C GLY A 61 24.89 -14.19 -7.22
N ASP A 62 26.06 -14.53 -7.76
CA ASP A 62 26.75 -13.76 -8.79
C ASP A 62 26.09 -14.06 -10.14
N ASP A 63 25.43 -13.09 -10.75
CA ASP A 63 25.12 -13.14 -12.19
C ASP A 63 25.29 -11.75 -12.81
N GLU A 64 26.31 -11.61 -13.66
CA GLU A 64 26.60 -10.41 -14.45
C GLU A 64 25.79 -10.49 -15.76
N GLY A 65 24.62 -9.85 -15.77
CA GLY A 65 23.79 -9.66 -16.96
C GLY A 65 23.76 -8.18 -17.39
N ASP A 66 24.12 -7.95 -18.65
CA ASP A 66 24.18 -6.67 -19.36
C ASP A 66 22.77 -6.18 -19.75
N ASP A 67 22.26 -5.13 -19.09
CA ASP A 67 21.00 -4.45 -19.47
C ASP A 67 21.17 -2.92 -19.48
N SER A 68 21.41 -2.40 -20.68
CA SER A 68 21.20 -1.00 -21.04
C SER A 68 19.71 -0.76 -21.28
N ASP A 69 19.00 -0.10 -20.34
CA ASP A 69 17.83 0.80 -20.54
C ASP A 69 16.87 0.95 -19.31
N GLU A 70 17.22 0.52 -18.09
CA GLU A 70 16.34 0.66 -16.90
C GLU A 70 16.58 1.87 -15.96
N ASP A 71 17.40 2.84 -16.35
CA ASP A 71 17.93 3.86 -15.43
C ASP A 71 17.06 5.13 -15.23
N GLU A 72 15.71 5.03 -15.27
CA GLU A 72 14.83 6.22 -15.22
C GLU A 72 13.83 6.33 -14.04
N PHE A 73 13.87 5.46 -13.00
CA PHE A 73 12.95 5.58 -11.85
C PHE A 73 13.53 5.49 -10.44
N GLN A 74 14.85 5.40 -10.27
CA GLN A 74 15.46 5.63 -8.95
C GLN A 74 15.64 7.13 -8.73
N GLN A 75 14.62 7.80 -8.19
CA GLN A 75 14.79 9.12 -7.60
C GLN A 75 15.81 8.99 -6.45
N ARG A 76 17.08 9.26 -6.75
CA ARG A 76 18.15 9.42 -5.76
C ARG A 76 17.66 10.40 -4.71
N ALA A 77 17.45 9.94 -3.49
CA ALA A 77 17.19 10.83 -2.37
C ALA A 77 18.34 11.84 -2.30
N PRO A 78 18.07 13.16 -2.26
CA PRO A 78 19.13 14.16 -2.27
C PRO A 78 20.07 13.90 -1.09
N ARG A 79 21.38 13.91 -1.36
CA ARG A 79 22.45 13.68 -0.38
C ARG A 79 22.18 14.51 0.90
N PRO A 80 22.60 14.03 2.09
CA PRO A 80 22.77 14.91 3.23
C PRO A 80 23.49 16.18 2.78
N SER A 81 23.06 17.35 3.26
CA SER A 81 23.62 18.68 2.92
C SER A 81 25.12 18.87 3.19
N GLY A 82 25.83 17.80 3.61
CA GLY A 82 27.19 17.81 4.10
C GLY A 82 27.32 18.39 5.51
N ARG A 83 26.24 18.92 6.11
CA ARG A 83 26.23 19.51 7.46
C ARG A 83 25.22 18.81 8.36
N TYR A 84 25.63 18.50 9.58
CA TYR A 84 24.77 17.88 10.58
C TYR A 84 25.03 18.44 11.98
N VAL A 85 24.03 18.28 12.84
CA VAL A 85 24.16 18.52 14.28
C VAL A 85 24.19 17.18 14.99
N LEU A 86 25.16 17.03 15.89
CA LEU A 86 25.34 15.86 16.75
C LEU A 86 24.74 16.16 18.12
N ALA A 87 23.78 15.35 18.55
CA ALA A 87 23.33 15.26 19.93
C ALA A 87 24.08 14.15 20.65
N ALA A 88 25.00 14.55 21.53
CA ALA A 88 25.83 13.66 22.32
C ALA A 88 25.46 13.68 23.80
N ARG A 89 26.00 12.73 24.58
CA ARG A 89 25.76 12.60 26.04
C ARG A 89 24.26 12.48 26.38
N ARG A 90 23.52 11.74 25.55
CA ARG A 90 22.08 11.52 25.72
C ARG A 90 21.84 10.60 26.91
N ALA A 91 21.03 11.04 27.88
CA ALA A 91 20.74 10.29 29.11
C ALA A 91 19.50 9.39 28.99
N SER A 92 18.71 9.54 27.93
CA SER A 92 17.50 8.75 27.68
C SER A 92 17.16 8.69 26.18
N ASP A 93 16.19 7.85 25.82
CA ASP A 93 15.60 7.80 24.48
C ASP A 93 14.84 9.09 24.10
N LYS A 94 14.49 9.92 25.08
CA LYS A 94 13.82 11.22 24.89
C LYS A 94 14.78 12.37 24.64
N ASP A 95 16.05 12.21 24.98
CA ASP A 95 17.06 13.21 24.70
C ASP A 95 17.31 13.29 23.19
N GLY A 96 17.53 14.48 22.65
CA GLY A 96 17.70 14.66 21.22
C GLY A 96 17.71 16.13 20.80
N LEU A 97 17.22 16.42 19.60
CA LEU A 97 17.23 17.77 19.04
C LEU A 97 15.80 18.27 18.90
N CYS A 98 15.59 19.57 19.03
CA CYS A 98 14.33 20.20 18.67
C CYS A 98 14.55 21.50 17.90
N ARG A 99 13.60 21.85 17.03
CA ARG A 99 13.66 23.08 16.22
C ARG A 99 12.27 23.65 16.03
N ALA A 100 12.16 24.97 16.06
CA ALA A 100 10.90 25.66 15.82
C ALA A 100 10.48 25.54 14.34
N VAL A 101 9.18 25.38 14.12
CA VAL A 101 8.53 25.48 12.81
C VAL A 101 7.87 26.85 12.74
N SER A 102 8.62 27.87 12.31
CA SER A 102 8.29 29.29 12.51
C SER A 102 8.09 30.11 11.24
N ARG A 103 8.50 29.62 10.06
CA ARG A 103 8.50 30.44 8.84
C ARG A 103 7.10 30.85 8.38
N ALA A 104 6.10 30.01 8.68
CA ALA A 104 4.68 30.30 8.48
C ALA A 104 3.84 29.44 9.45
N PRO A 105 2.62 29.89 9.80
CA PRO A 105 1.76 29.16 10.73
C PRO A 105 1.31 27.83 10.14
N ILE A 106 1.26 26.80 11.00
CA ILE A 106 0.61 25.53 10.68
C ILE A 106 -0.89 25.78 10.60
N ARG A 107 -1.49 25.44 9.47
CA ARG A 107 -2.93 25.53 9.23
C ARG A 107 -3.64 24.22 9.62
N PRO A 108 -4.83 24.29 10.25
CA PRO A 108 -5.67 23.12 10.48
C PRO A 108 -6.05 22.39 9.19
N ASN A 109 -6.32 21.09 9.31
CA ASN A 109 -6.81 20.23 8.22
C ASN A 109 -5.89 20.15 6.97
N VAL A 110 -4.65 20.65 7.07
CA VAL A 110 -3.63 20.54 6.02
C VAL A 110 -2.66 19.41 6.41
N THR A 111 -2.42 18.48 5.49
CA THR A 111 -1.35 17.48 5.66
C THR A 111 0.01 18.14 5.46
N TYR A 112 0.91 17.89 6.39
CA TYR A 112 2.31 18.26 6.28
C TYR A 112 3.17 17.01 6.19
N ARG A 113 4.24 17.13 5.41
CA ARG A 113 5.30 16.13 5.29
C ARG A 113 6.51 16.62 6.07
N VAL A 114 7.11 15.73 6.84
CA VAL A 114 8.41 15.91 7.49
C VAL A 114 9.41 14.99 6.81
N ALA A 115 10.56 15.51 6.40
CA ALA A 115 11.61 14.67 5.86
C ALA A 115 13.00 15.23 6.10
N GLY A 116 13.97 14.35 6.24
CA GLY A 116 15.38 14.70 6.38
C GLY A 116 16.25 13.46 6.44
N TRP A 117 17.47 13.62 6.92
CA TRP A 117 18.40 12.53 7.13
C TRP A 117 18.86 12.50 8.58
N VAL A 118 18.96 11.28 9.11
CA VAL A 118 19.36 10.99 10.48
C VAL A 118 20.43 9.90 10.49
N GLY A 119 21.32 9.94 11.46
CA GLY A 119 22.43 9.00 11.59
C GLY A 119 22.71 8.70 13.04
N LEU A 120 23.46 7.63 13.30
CA LEU A 120 23.93 7.29 14.65
C LEU A 120 25.46 7.46 14.72
N GLY A 121 25.97 7.79 15.90
CA GLY A 121 27.41 7.82 16.15
C GLY A 121 28.04 6.43 15.97
N ALA A 122 29.22 6.37 15.34
CA ALA A 122 29.88 5.12 14.94
C ALA A 122 30.34 4.20 16.09
N ALA A 123 30.26 4.65 17.35
CA ALA A 123 30.78 3.93 18.51
C ALA A 123 29.81 2.87 19.09
N VAL A 124 28.68 2.62 18.43
CA VAL A 124 27.63 1.71 18.91
C VAL A 124 27.37 0.65 17.86
N ASP A 125 27.24 -0.62 18.22
CA ASP A 125 26.87 -1.68 17.27
C ASP A 125 25.35 -1.78 17.12
N GLY A 126 24.88 -2.07 15.90
CA GLY A 126 23.49 -2.39 15.61
C GLY A 126 22.67 -1.23 15.01
N SER A 127 21.34 -1.41 15.03
CA SER A 127 20.38 -0.46 14.47
C SER A 127 19.39 0.02 15.52
N HIS A 128 19.05 1.31 15.47
CA HIS A 128 18.11 1.92 16.40
C HIS A 128 17.05 2.74 15.67
N ALA A 129 15.85 2.76 16.25
CA ALA A 129 14.79 3.63 15.79
C ALA A 129 15.11 5.10 16.11
N VAL A 130 15.00 5.95 15.10
CA VAL A 130 15.03 7.40 15.22
C VAL A 130 13.64 7.90 14.87
N HIS A 131 13.04 8.67 15.77
CA HIS A 131 11.73 9.28 15.62
C HIS A 131 11.89 10.75 15.28
N VAL A 132 11.03 11.23 14.38
CA VAL A 132 10.74 12.64 14.22
C VAL A 132 9.31 12.88 14.68
N GLU A 133 9.11 13.77 15.65
CA GLU A 133 7.79 14.09 16.21
C GLU A 133 7.52 15.58 16.04
N VAL A 134 6.29 15.94 15.69
CA VAL A 134 5.83 17.33 15.68
C VAL A 134 4.91 17.54 16.86
N ARG A 135 5.18 18.57 17.69
CA ARG A 135 4.33 18.97 18.80
C ARG A 135 3.93 20.43 18.67
N VAL A 136 2.70 20.74 19.05
CA VAL A 136 2.11 22.08 18.95
C VAL A 136 1.74 22.64 20.33
N ASP A 137 1.86 23.95 20.50
CA ASP A 137 1.44 24.73 21.68
C ASP A 137 1.89 24.18 23.05
N GLY A 138 3.08 23.59 23.11
CA GLY A 138 3.63 23.01 24.34
C GLY A 138 2.91 21.73 24.78
N GLY A 139 2.04 21.17 23.94
CA GLY A 139 1.41 19.88 24.15
C GLY A 139 2.44 18.75 24.28
N GLY A 140 2.21 17.85 25.25
CA GLY A 140 3.08 16.71 25.49
C GLY A 140 2.94 15.59 24.44
N ARG A 141 1.80 15.51 23.75
CA ARG A 141 1.56 14.48 22.71
C ARG A 141 1.88 15.02 21.32
N PRO A 142 2.59 14.26 20.47
CA PRO A 142 2.78 14.60 19.06
C PRO A 142 1.48 14.63 18.28
N VAL A 143 1.41 15.51 17.28
CA VAL A 143 0.33 15.56 16.26
C VAL A 143 0.64 14.69 15.03
N GLY A 144 1.80 14.05 15.04
CA GLY A 144 2.30 13.19 13.97
C GLY A 144 3.82 13.27 13.89
N GLY A 145 4.37 12.73 12.81
CA GLY A 145 5.79 12.48 12.72
C GLY A 145 6.10 11.30 11.83
N GLY A 146 7.28 10.73 12.03
CA GLY A 146 7.71 9.52 11.34
C GLY A 146 8.88 8.85 12.06
N VAL A 147 9.32 7.73 11.51
CA VAL A 147 10.36 6.91 12.10
C VAL A 147 11.23 6.29 11.02
N ALA A 148 12.51 6.16 11.33
CA ALA A 148 13.47 5.40 10.54
C ALA A 148 14.26 4.47 11.45
N VAL A 149 14.54 3.25 11.00
CA VAL A 149 15.49 2.35 11.67
C VAL A 149 16.84 2.56 11.01
N VAL A 150 17.80 3.06 11.78
CA VAL A 150 19.10 3.52 11.27
C VAL A 150 20.19 2.62 11.84
N GLU A 151 21.07 2.12 10.98
CA GLU A 151 22.25 1.36 11.37
C GLU A 151 23.39 2.30 11.78
N SER A 152 24.18 1.88 12.75
CA SER A 152 25.34 2.63 13.20
C SER A 152 26.32 2.97 12.07
N GLY A 153 26.84 4.19 12.10
CA GLY A 153 27.76 4.70 11.08
C GLY A 153 27.10 4.99 9.73
N LYS A 154 25.80 4.71 9.54
CA LYS A 154 25.08 4.97 8.29
C LYS A 154 24.07 6.10 8.45
N TRP A 155 23.76 6.74 7.33
CA TRP A 155 22.67 7.68 7.20
C TRP A 155 21.39 6.95 6.79
N GLY A 156 20.29 7.24 7.48
CA GLY A 156 18.94 6.82 7.12
C GLY A 156 18.09 8.03 6.75
N GLN A 157 17.32 7.90 5.67
CA GLN A 157 16.31 8.90 5.35
C GLN A 157 15.13 8.72 6.30
N ILE A 158 14.71 9.80 6.97
CA ILE A 158 13.50 9.81 7.79
C ILE A 158 12.42 10.59 7.05
N LYS A 159 11.23 10.00 6.98
CA LYS A 159 10.03 10.62 6.41
C LYS A 159 8.89 10.43 7.40
N GLY A 160 7.93 11.34 7.37
CA GLY A 160 6.75 11.28 8.22
C GLY A 160 5.69 12.28 7.78
N SER A 161 4.52 12.18 8.39
CA SER A 161 3.40 13.08 8.13
C SER A 161 2.70 13.48 9.40
N PHE A 162 2.03 14.63 9.35
CA PHE A 162 1.16 15.06 10.43
C PHE A 162 0.08 15.99 9.90
N ARG A 163 -0.98 16.13 10.69
CA ARG A 163 -2.04 17.13 10.52
C ARG A 163 -2.45 17.60 11.90
N VAL A 164 -2.92 18.84 11.99
CA VAL A 164 -3.53 19.34 13.22
C VAL A 164 -5.03 19.43 13.00
N ASP A 165 -5.76 18.58 13.72
CA ASP A 165 -7.22 18.47 13.66
C ASP A 165 -7.83 19.34 14.77
N CYS A 166 -7.79 20.66 14.58
CA CYS A 166 -8.32 21.64 15.53
C CYS A 166 -9.00 22.82 14.82
N ASP A 167 -9.99 23.44 15.46
CA ASP A 167 -10.74 24.54 14.85
C ASP A 167 -9.88 25.81 14.67
N GLU A 168 -8.91 26.03 15.57
CA GLU A 168 -8.00 27.17 15.54
C GLU A 168 -6.56 26.76 15.22
N PRO A 169 -5.81 27.50 14.37
CA PRO A 169 -4.41 27.22 14.11
C PRO A 169 -3.54 27.24 15.38
N PRO A 170 -2.61 26.29 15.56
CA PRO A 170 -1.68 26.34 16.68
C PRO A 170 -0.78 27.58 16.62
N ARG A 171 -0.44 28.13 17.78
CA ARG A 171 0.41 29.34 17.88
C ARG A 171 1.89 29.01 17.73
N HIS A 172 2.30 27.85 18.21
CA HIS A 172 3.67 27.39 18.20
C HIS A 172 3.75 25.94 17.76
N ALA A 173 4.79 25.60 17.01
CA ALA A 173 5.10 24.24 16.65
C ALA A 173 6.60 23.99 16.71
N LYS A 174 6.98 22.79 17.15
CA LYS A 174 8.36 22.32 17.20
C LYS A 174 8.44 20.91 16.64
N VAL A 175 9.47 20.66 15.85
CA VAL A 175 9.92 19.32 15.49
C VAL A 175 10.92 18.83 16.53
N TYR A 176 10.84 17.56 16.88
CA TYR A 176 11.74 16.86 17.80
C TYR A 176 12.32 15.65 17.07
N VAL A 177 13.61 15.38 17.27
CA VAL A 177 14.28 14.18 16.75
C VAL A 177 14.98 13.48 17.90
N HIS A 178 14.59 12.24 18.18
CA HIS A 178 15.06 11.44 19.32
C HIS A 178 14.89 9.93 19.03
N GLY A 179 15.04 9.05 20.01
CA GLY A 179 14.73 7.61 19.84
C GLY A 179 15.82 6.65 20.28
N PRO A 180 17.09 6.80 19.86
CA PRO A 180 18.12 5.83 20.22
C PRO A 180 18.31 5.76 21.75
N PRO A 181 18.76 4.63 22.32
CA PRO A 181 18.96 4.49 23.76
C PRO A 181 19.94 5.52 24.35
N ALA A 182 19.96 5.62 25.69
CA ALA A 182 20.95 6.41 26.41
C ALA A 182 22.37 6.01 25.99
N GLY A 183 23.26 7.00 25.84
CA GLY A 183 24.65 6.80 25.41
C GLY A 183 24.86 6.67 23.90
N VAL A 184 23.80 6.51 23.09
CA VAL A 184 23.91 6.49 21.62
C VAL A 184 23.80 7.91 21.08
N ASP A 185 24.84 8.39 20.40
CA ASP A 185 24.85 9.71 19.77
C ASP A 185 23.96 9.73 18.52
N LEU A 186 23.26 10.86 18.32
CA LEU A 186 22.30 11.06 17.23
C LEU A 186 22.76 12.20 16.31
N LYS A 187 22.87 11.92 15.01
CA LYS A 187 23.17 12.89 13.94
C LYS A 187 21.86 13.30 13.25
N VAL A 188 21.66 14.59 13.00
CA VAL A 188 20.53 15.11 12.20
C VAL A 188 21.03 16.16 11.24
N THR A 189 20.65 16.08 9.96
CA THR A 189 21.05 17.08 8.98
C THR A 189 20.40 18.44 9.24
N THR A 190 21.09 19.51 8.84
CA THR A 190 20.62 20.89 9.04
C THR A 190 19.43 21.27 8.15
N ASP A 191 19.17 20.49 7.10
CA ASP A 191 18.21 20.73 6.04
C ASP A 191 16.90 19.94 6.19
N LEU A 192 16.59 19.42 7.39
CA LEU A 192 15.30 18.82 7.70
C LEU A 192 14.16 19.76 7.29
N GLN A 193 13.15 19.20 6.62
CA GLN A 193 12.06 19.94 6.00
C GLN A 193 10.73 19.61 6.65
N VAL A 194 9.90 20.65 6.82
CA VAL A 194 8.49 20.52 7.14
C VAL A 194 7.71 21.29 6.08
N CYS A 195 7.01 20.60 5.20
CA CYS A 195 6.35 21.22 4.05
C CYS A 195 4.87 20.85 4.02
N ALA A 196 4.00 21.81 3.72
CA ALA A 196 2.60 21.51 3.40
C ALA A 196 2.54 20.69 2.10
N VAL A 197 1.71 19.66 2.08
CA VAL A 197 1.53 18.81 0.90
C VAL A 197 0.50 19.44 -0.03
N ASN A 198 0.88 19.68 -1.29
CA ASN A 198 -0.05 20.07 -2.33
C ASN A 198 -0.43 18.84 -3.16
N LYS A 199 -1.60 18.26 -2.91
CA LYS A 199 -2.05 17.06 -3.63
C LYS A 199 -2.19 17.28 -5.15
N ILE A 200 -2.49 18.49 -5.64
CA ILE A 200 -2.92 18.71 -7.03
C ILE A 200 -1.86 18.25 -8.06
N PRO A 201 -0.57 18.66 -7.98
CA PRO A 201 0.45 18.17 -8.89
C PRO A 201 0.66 16.66 -8.79
N ARG A 202 0.60 16.09 -7.59
CA ARG A 202 0.75 14.64 -7.39
C ARG A 202 -0.39 13.86 -8.01
N LEU A 203 -1.65 14.27 -7.81
CA LEU A 203 -2.80 13.66 -8.47
C LEU A 203 -2.69 13.72 -10.00
N ARG A 204 -2.16 14.83 -10.55
CA ARG A 204 -1.88 14.95 -11.99
C ARG A 204 -0.79 13.98 -12.45
N HIS A 205 0.30 13.86 -11.68
CA HIS A 205 1.36 12.90 -11.93
C HIS A 205 0.82 11.46 -11.91
N LEU A 206 0.04 11.09 -10.90
CA LEU A 206 -0.53 9.76 -10.73
C LEU A 206 -1.50 9.40 -11.86
N ARG A 207 -2.29 10.36 -12.38
CA ARG A 207 -3.12 10.13 -13.58
C ARG A 207 -2.28 9.77 -14.80
N LYS A 208 -1.17 10.47 -15.04
CA LYS A 208 -0.23 10.14 -16.13
C LYS A 208 0.44 8.78 -15.92
N LYS A 209 0.90 8.51 -14.69
CA LYS A 209 1.52 7.22 -14.32
C LYS A 209 0.53 6.08 -14.51
N ALA A 210 -0.72 6.22 -14.07
CA ALA A 210 -1.77 5.25 -14.29
C ALA A 210 -2.09 5.03 -15.78
N ASP A 211 -2.15 6.08 -16.60
CA ASP A 211 -2.33 5.90 -18.06
C ASP A 211 -1.17 5.13 -18.69
N LYS A 212 0.08 5.37 -18.27
CA LYS A 212 1.25 4.62 -18.74
C LYS A 212 1.24 3.16 -18.27
N VAL A 213 0.96 2.92 -16.99
CA VAL A 213 1.13 1.61 -16.35
C VAL A 213 -0.07 0.69 -16.55
N ARG A 214 -1.28 1.27 -16.62
CA ARG A 214 -2.54 0.51 -16.59
C ARG A 214 -3.29 0.51 -17.91
N LYS A 215 -2.85 1.26 -18.92
CA LYS A 215 -3.53 1.33 -20.21
C LYS A 215 -2.62 0.96 -21.36
N ARG A 216 -3.26 0.40 -22.39
CA ARG A 216 -2.62 -0.02 -23.64
C ARG A 216 -3.44 0.47 -24.83
N ASP A 217 -2.76 0.77 -25.92
CA ASP A 217 -3.42 1.04 -27.19
C ASP A 217 -3.91 -0.29 -27.79
N VAL A 218 -5.12 -0.29 -28.32
CA VAL A 218 -5.79 -1.48 -28.86
C VAL A 218 -6.28 -1.18 -30.26
N VAL A 219 -6.06 -2.12 -31.17
CA VAL A 219 -6.58 -2.13 -32.54
C VAL A 219 -7.41 -3.38 -32.74
N LEU A 220 -8.72 -3.20 -32.91
CA LEU A 220 -9.65 -4.25 -33.29
C LEU A 220 -9.74 -4.27 -34.82
N LYS A 221 -9.28 -5.35 -35.45
CA LYS A 221 -9.42 -5.62 -36.87
C LYS A 221 -10.73 -6.35 -37.10
N VAL A 222 -11.67 -5.70 -37.77
CA VAL A 222 -13.00 -6.22 -38.07
C VAL A 222 -12.99 -6.74 -39.49
N SER A 223 -12.95 -8.07 -39.63
CA SER A 223 -13.08 -8.78 -40.90
C SER A 223 -14.38 -9.59 -40.90
N ARG A 224 -15.07 -9.60 -42.05
CA ARG A 224 -16.15 -10.56 -42.29
C ARG A 224 -15.55 -11.74 -43.01
N ARG A 225 -15.58 -12.93 -42.40
CA ARG A 225 -15.19 -14.16 -43.07
C ARG A 225 -16.35 -14.57 -43.99
N THR A 226 -16.15 -14.49 -45.30
CA THR A 226 -17.06 -15.12 -46.27
C THR A 226 -16.53 -16.52 -46.56
N ASP A 227 -17.39 -17.54 -46.49
CA ASP A 227 -17.05 -18.95 -46.76
C ASP A 227 -16.80 -19.22 -48.27
N VAL A 228 -16.25 -18.25 -48.99
CA VAL A 228 -15.94 -18.34 -50.42
C VAL A 228 -14.50 -17.89 -50.58
N ASP A 229 -13.66 -18.76 -51.13
CA ASP A 229 -12.28 -18.50 -51.56
C ASP A 229 -12.24 -17.49 -52.71
N ASP A 230 -12.71 -16.26 -52.47
CA ASP A 230 -12.65 -15.15 -53.42
C ASP A 230 -11.78 -14.04 -52.83
N ASP A 231 -10.57 -13.95 -53.36
CA ASP A 231 -9.38 -13.25 -52.86
C ASP A 231 -9.48 -11.71 -52.89
N ASP A 232 -10.69 -11.14 -52.93
CA ASP A 232 -10.87 -9.69 -53.14
C ASP A 232 -12.17 -9.08 -52.57
N THR A 233 -12.86 -9.74 -51.63
CA THR A 233 -14.04 -9.13 -50.99
C THR A 233 -13.95 -9.08 -49.47
N THR A 234 -13.16 -8.14 -48.94
CA THR A 234 -13.51 -7.48 -47.68
C THR A 234 -14.85 -6.75 -47.88
N ALA A 235 -15.96 -7.50 -47.82
CA ALA A 235 -17.29 -6.93 -47.87
C ALA A 235 -17.38 -5.86 -46.78
N SER A 236 -17.55 -4.61 -47.21
CA SER A 236 -17.34 -3.38 -46.42
C SER A 236 -18.01 -3.42 -45.04
N VAL A 237 -17.26 -3.89 -44.04
CA VAL A 237 -17.54 -3.59 -42.62
C VAL A 237 -17.23 -2.13 -42.31
N ALA A 238 -16.65 -1.39 -43.26
CA ALA A 238 -16.49 0.05 -43.17
C ALA A 238 -17.85 0.71 -42.92
N GLY A 239 -17.91 1.52 -41.87
CA GLY A 239 -19.14 2.17 -41.43
C GLY A 239 -19.99 1.36 -40.45
N ALA A 240 -19.64 0.11 -40.12
CA ALA A 240 -20.23 -0.59 -38.98
C ALA A 240 -19.97 0.20 -37.70
N HIS A 241 -20.99 0.29 -36.84
CA HIS A 241 -20.86 0.94 -35.54
C HIS A 241 -20.31 -0.07 -34.54
N ILE A 242 -19.33 0.34 -33.74
CA ILE A 242 -18.71 -0.49 -32.72
C ILE A 242 -18.84 0.18 -31.36
N GLN A 243 -19.12 -0.61 -30.34
CA GLN A 243 -19.15 -0.21 -28.95
C GLN A 243 -18.30 -1.20 -28.15
N VAL A 244 -17.34 -0.67 -27.40
CA VAL A 244 -16.43 -1.41 -26.53
C VAL A 244 -16.66 -0.97 -25.10
N VAL A 245 -16.92 -1.92 -24.22
CA VAL A 245 -17.21 -1.70 -22.80
C VAL A 245 -16.31 -2.60 -21.98
N GLN A 246 -15.48 -2.01 -21.12
CA GLN A 246 -14.76 -2.77 -20.11
C GLN A 246 -15.76 -3.33 -19.10
N VAL A 247 -15.67 -4.63 -18.84
CA VAL A 247 -16.52 -5.35 -17.88
C VAL A 247 -15.76 -5.73 -16.61
N GLN A 248 -14.44 -5.81 -16.68
CA GLN A 248 -13.58 -6.08 -15.53
C GLN A 248 -12.26 -5.31 -15.69
N ASN A 249 -11.82 -4.65 -14.62
CA ASN A 249 -10.49 -4.05 -14.54
C ASN A 249 -9.47 -5.10 -14.04
N SER A 250 -8.24 -5.06 -14.53
CA SER A 250 -7.18 -5.95 -14.05
C SER A 250 -6.80 -5.72 -12.59
N VAL A 251 -7.00 -4.50 -12.07
CA VAL A 251 -6.79 -4.15 -10.65
C VAL A 251 -8.16 -4.09 -9.97
N PRO A 252 -8.63 -5.20 -9.36
CA PRO A 252 -9.90 -5.21 -8.65
C PRO A 252 -9.87 -4.29 -7.44
N ILE A 253 -11.03 -3.71 -7.13
CA ILE A 253 -11.27 -3.04 -5.87
C ILE A 253 -12.34 -3.81 -5.09
N GLY A 254 -11.98 -4.38 -3.95
CA GLY A 254 -12.89 -5.09 -3.07
C GLY A 254 -13.15 -4.38 -1.74
N SER A 255 -13.91 -5.03 -0.87
CA SER A 255 -14.06 -4.59 0.51
C SER A 255 -14.32 -5.76 1.46
N CYS A 256 -14.07 -5.57 2.76
CA CYS A 256 -14.52 -6.51 3.76
C CYS A 256 -16.05 -6.50 3.88
N ILE A 257 -16.60 -7.69 4.18
CA ILE A 257 -18.02 -7.88 4.48
C ILE A 257 -18.20 -8.57 5.83
N THR A 258 -19.34 -8.30 6.45
CA THR A 258 -19.74 -8.91 7.72
C THR A 258 -21.11 -9.52 7.65
N LYS A 259 -21.35 -10.51 8.51
CA LYS A 259 -22.67 -11.10 8.72
C LYS A 259 -23.72 -10.06 9.10
N ALA A 260 -23.35 -9.10 9.94
CA ALA A 260 -24.23 -8.02 10.38
C ALA A 260 -24.54 -7.02 9.25
N GLY A 261 -23.52 -6.60 8.47
CA GLY A 261 -23.70 -5.68 7.34
C GLY A 261 -24.63 -6.26 6.29
N MET A 262 -24.56 -7.56 6.04
CA MET A 262 -25.41 -8.27 5.08
C MET A 262 -26.91 -8.25 5.41
N GLN A 263 -27.30 -7.89 6.63
CA GLN A 263 -28.72 -7.70 6.99
C GLN A 263 -29.27 -6.34 6.54
N ASN A 264 -28.42 -5.42 6.10
CA ASN A 264 -28.80 -4.08 5.66
C ASN A 264 -28.87 -4.03 4.11
N PRO A 265 -30.05 -3.84 3.49
CA PRO A 265 -30.18 -3.79 2.03
C PRO A 265 -29.30 -2.72 1.35
N GLU A 266 -29.10 -1.56 1.99
CA GLU A 266 -28.25 -0.48 1.44
C GLU A 266 -26.77 -0.87 1.46
N TYR A 267 -26.35 -1.64 2.47
CA TYR A 267 -25.01 -2.22 2.53
C TYR A 267 -24.79 -3.19 1.35
N VAL A 268 -25.77 -4.05 1.10
CA VAL A 268 -25.73 -5.03 0.00
C VAL A 268 -25.73 -4.35 -1.37
N ASP A 269 -26.59 -3.34 -1.59
CA ASP A 269 -26.63 -2.58 -2.85
C ASP A 269 -25.29 -1.90 -3.12
N PHE A 270 -24.76 -1.17 -2.13
CA PHE A 270 -23.47 -0.49 -2.29
C PHE A 270 -22.35 -1.48 -2.58
N PHE A 271 -22.30 -2.60 -1.83
CA PHE A 271 -21.25 -3.61 -2.01
C PHE A 271 -21.27 -4.22 -3.40
N THR A 272 -22.42 -4.75 -3.82
CA THR A 272 -22.56 -5.49 -5.09
C THR A 272 -22.33 -4.60 -6.31
N LYS A 273 -22.67 -3.31 -6.18
CA LYS A 273 -22.51 -2.30 -7.23
C LYS A 273 -21.08 -1.84 -7.45
N HIS A 274 -20.29 -1.69 -6.39
CA HIS A 274 -18.99 -1.01 -6.49
C HIS A 274 -17.77 -1.91 -6.34
N PHE A 275 -17.89 -3.01 -5.61
CA PHE A 275 -16.74 -3.85 -5.28
C PHE A 275 -16.69 -5.11 -6.13
N ASP A 276 -15.49 -5.48 -6.54
CA ASP A 276 -15.20 -6.63 -7.40
C ASP A 276 -14.92 -7.89 -6.57
N TRP A 277 -14.32 -7.72 -5.38
CA TRP A 277 -13.84 -8.78 -4.50
C TRP A 277 -14.35 -8.59 -3.07
N ALA A 278 -14.36 -9.69 -2.31
CA ALA A 278 -14.71 -9.71 -0.90
C ALA A 278 -13.58 -10.24 -0.02
N VAL A 279 -13.64 -9.91 1.26
CA VAL A 279 -12.90 -10.56 2.35
C VAL A 279 -13.82 -10.56 3.56
N LEU A 280 -13.74 -11.57 4.42
CA LEU A 280 -14.59 -11.62 5.61
C LEU A 280 -13.88 -10.88 6.75
N GLU A 281 -14.53 -9.91 7.38
CA GLU A 281 -13.87 -9.05 8.39
C GLU A 281 -13.38 -9.87 9.60
N ASN A 282 -14.19 -10.83 10.04
CA ASN A 282 -13.89 -11.63 11.24
C ASN A 282 -14.20 -13.12 11.08
N GLU A 283 -15.12 -13.47 10.19
CA GLU A 283 -15.85 -14.74 10.21
C GLU A 283 -14.99 -15.98 9.90
N LEU A 284 -13.76 -15.79 9.42
CA LEU A 284 -12.77 -16.87 9.20
C LEU A 284 -11.61 -16.87 10.22
N LYS A 285 -11.46 -15.82 11.03
CA LYS A 285 -10.39 -15.73 12.04
C LYS A 285 -10.52 -16.86 13.08
N TRP A 286 -9.41 -17.27 13.68
CA TRP A 286 -9.42 -18.44 14.57
C TRP A 286 -10.28 -18.21 15.82
N TYR A 287 -10.18 -17.04 16.44
CA TYR A 287 -11.03 -16.73 17.58
C TYR A 287 -12.52 -16.71 17.23
N TYR A 288 -12.90 -16.46 15.96
CA TYR A 288 -14.29 -16.44 15.53
C TYR A 288 -14.79 -17.87 15.28
N THR A 289 -14.02 -18.63 14.52
CA THR A 289 -14.37 -20.00 14.11
C THR A 289 -14.22 -21.03 15.23
N GLU A 290 -13.39 -20.78 16.24
CA GLU A 290 -13.17 -21.68 17.38
C GLU A 290 -12.84 -20.89 18.66
N ALA A 291 -13.76 -20.04 19.10
CA ALA A 291 -13.64 -19.28 20.35
C ALA A 291 -13.45 -20.18 21.58
N VAL A 292 -14.11 -21.35 21.58
CA VAL A 292 -14.02 -22.38 22.62
C VAL A 292 -13.46 -23.65 21.98
N ARG A 293 -12.43 -24.23 22.61
CA ARG A 293 -11.73 -25.42 22.11
C ARG A 293 -12.70 -26.53 21.74
N GLY A 294 -12.62 -27.03 20.51
CA GLY A 294 -13.44 -28.11 19.99
C GLY A 294 -14.88 -27.72 19.59
N GLN A 295 -15.28 -26.46 19.78
CA GLN A 295 -16.55 -25.92 19.28
C GLN A 295 -16.30 -25.11 18.01
N VAL A 296 -15.99 -25.82 16.93
CA VAL A 296 -15.70 -25.19 15.63
C VAL A 296 -17.01 -24.88 14.90
N SER A 297 -17.15 -23.65 14.41
CA SER A 297 -18.26 -23.26 13.53
C SER A 297 -17.75 -22.43 12.35
N TYR A 298 -18.24 -22.79 11.17
CA TYR A 298 -17.97 -22.09 9.91
C TYR A 298 -19.25 -21.51 9.28
N ALA A 299 -20.38 -21.59 9.98
CA ALA A 299 -21.70 -21.29 9.41
C ALA A 299 -21.79 -19.87 8.84
N ASP A 300 -21.30 -18.87 9.58
CA ASP A 300 -21.32 -17.48 9.10
C ASP A 300 -20.39 -17.27 7.90
N ALA A 301 -19.20 -17.89 7.91
CA ALA A 301 -18.27 -17.82 6.80
C ALA A 301 -18.85 -18.47 5.54
N ASP A 302 -19.45 -19.66 5.67
CA ASP A 302 -20.10 -20.36 4.56
C ASP A 302 -21.22 -19.52 3.94
N GLU A 303 -22.06 -18.89 4.76
CA GLU A 303 -23.16 -18.07 4.25
C GLU A 303 -22.67 -16.82 3.50
N LEU A 304 -21.61 -16.16 4.01
CA LEU A 304 -21.01 -15.00 3.35
C LEU A 304 -20.32 -15.40 2.04
N ILE A 305 -19.63 -16.54 2.02
CA ILE A 305 -19.01 -17.09 0.80
C ILE A 305 -20.08 -17.45 -0.24
N ASP A 306 -21.17 -18.10 0.17
CA ASP A 306 -22.29 -18.41 -0.72
C ASP A 306 -22.95 -17.13 -1.28
N PHE A 307 -23.04 -16.07 -0.47
CA PHE A 307 -23.46 -14.76 -0.96
C PHE A 307 -22.51 -14.23 -2.04
N CYS A 308 -21.20 -14.26 -1.80
CA CYS A 308 -20.20 -13.83 -2.76
C CYS A 308 -20.27 -14.62 -4.07
N ASP A 309 -20.43 -15.95 -4.01
CA ASP A 309 -20.59 -16.82 -5.18
C ASP A 309 -21.79 -16.39 -6.05
N ARG A 310 -22.96 -16.15 -5.43
CA ARG A 310 -24.17 -15.71 -6.14
C ARG A 310 -24.00 -14.38 -6.85
N HIS A 311 -23.11 -13.52 -6.35
CA HIS A 311 -22.79 -12.22 -6.93
C HIS A 311 -21.51 -12.21 -7.76
N GLY A 312 -20.87 -13.36 -7.98
CA GLY A 312 -19.64 -13.49 -8.76
C GLY A 312 -18.46 -12.71 -8.17
N LYS A 313 -18.35 -12.65 -6.84
CA LYS A 313 -17.29 -11.92 -6.13
C LYS A 313 -16.28 -12.91 -5.56
N PRO A 314 -15.02 -12.95 -6.03
CA PRO A 314 -14.00 -13.79 -5.40
C PRO A 314 -13.72 -13.34 -3.96
N VAL A 315 -13.43 -14.30 -3.08
CA VAL A 315 -13.21 -14.05 -1.64
C VAL A 315 -11.76 -14.31 -1.27
N ARG A 316 -11.13 -13.39 -0.52
CA ARG A 316 -9.82 -13.63 0.11
C ARG A 316 -10.01 -14.37 1.43
N GLY A 317 -9.22 -15.42 1.66
CA GLY A 317 -9.19 -16.16 2.91
C GLY A 317 -8.40 -15.42 3.99
N HIS A 318 -9.07 -14.61 4.80
CA HIS A 318 -8.49 -13.86 5.92
C HIS A 318 -9.01 -14.36 7.27
N CYS A 319 -8.17 -14.90 8.15
CA CYS A 319 -6.81 -15.37 7.93
C CYS A 319 -6.66 -16.75 8.60
N ILE A 320 -5.66 -17.53 8.19
CA ILE A 320 -5.43 -18.84 8.82
C ILE A 320 -4.92 -18.61 10.24
N PHE A 321 -3.83 -17.87 10.41
CA PHE A 321 -3.26 -17.55 11.71
C PHE A 321 -3.08 -16.03 11.87
N TRP A 322 -3.00 -15.59 13.13
CA TRP A 322 -2.67 -14.21 13.49
C TRP A 322 -1.62 -14.22 14.60
N ALA A 323 -0.44 -13.67 14.31
CA ALA A 323 0.75 -13.81 15.14
C ALA A 323 0.76 -12.94 16.40
N VAL A 324 -0.11 -11.93 16.48
CA VAL A 324 -0.23 -11.03 17.63
C VAL A 324 -0.90 -11.77 18.79
N GLU A 325 -0.19 -11.90 19.92
CA GLU A 325 -0.63 -12.71 21.06
C GLU A 325 -2.02 -12.31 21.58
N ASN A 326 -2.33 -11.01 21.64
CA ASN A 326 -3.62 -10.54 22.12
C ASN A 326 -4.80 -10.94 21.23
N SER A 327 -4.54 -11.27 19.96
CA SER A 327 -5.53 -11.77 19.01
C SER A 327 -5.67 -13.29 19.03
N VAL A 328 -4.79 -13.99 19.77
CA VAL A 328 -4.88 -15.43 19.97
C VAL A 328 -5.82 -15.74 21.13
N GLN A 329 -6.81 -16.58 20.88
CA GLN A 329 -7.84 -16.89 21.86
C GLN A 329 -7.27 -17.58 23.12
N PRO A 330 -7.87 -17.36 24.30
CA PRO A 330 -7.27 -17.76 25.58
C PRO A 330 -6.90 -19.25 25.66
N TRP A 331 -7.72 -20.14 25.11
CA TRP A 331 -7.46 -21.58 25.18
C TRP A 331 -6.25 -22.00 24.36
N VAL A 332 -5.93 -21.31 23.25
CA VAL A 332 -4.71 -21.56 22.45
C VAL A 332 -3.49 -21.02 23.17
N ARG A 333 -3.59 -19.83 23.77
CA ARG A 333 -2.50 -19.27 24.58
C ARG A 333 -2.11 -20.17 25.75
N ALA A 334 -3.09 -20.83 26.36
CA ALA A 334 -2.87 -21.73 27.51
C ALA A 334 -2.26 -23.10 27.16
N LEU A 335 -2.15 -23.49 25.88
CA LEU A 335 -1.61 -24.80 25.48
C LEU A 335 -0.11 -24.91 25.80
N SER A 336 0.40 -26.11 26.06
CA SER A 336 1.85 -26.39 25.99
C SER A 336 2.35 -26.33 24.53
N ALA A 337 3.67 -26.32 24.31
CA ALA A 337 4.25 -26.28 22.96
C ALA A 337 3.77 -27.44 22.07
N ASP A 338 3.77 -28.68 22.59
CA ASP A 338 3.30 -29.85 21.84
C ASP A 338 1.81 -29.78 21.49
N GLN A 339 1.00 -29.33 22.46
CA GLN A 339 -0.43 -29.14 22.24
C GLN A 339 -0.71 -28.01 21.26
N LEU A 340 0.08 -26.93 21.29
CA LEU A 340 -0.02 -25.81 20.36
C LEU A 340 0.35 -26.25 18.95
N ARG A 341 1.43 -27.01 18.77
CA ARG A 341 1.78 -27.60 17.47
C ARG A 341 0.65 -28.47 16.95
N ALA A 342 0.11 -29.37 17.77
CA ALA A 342 -1.04 -30.19 17.38
C ALA A 342 -2.28 -29.36 17.02
N ALA A 343 -2.53 -28.23 17.70
CA ALA A 343 -3.64 -27.34 17.39
C ALA A 343 -3.44 -26.57 16.07
N VAL A 344 -2.22 -26.07 15.80
CA VAL A 344 -1.85 -25.46 14.52
C VAL A 344 -2.07 -26.45 13.37
N GLU A 345 -1.58 -27.67 13.55
CA GLU A 345 -1.75 -28.78 12.60
C GLU A 345 -3.23 -29.13 12.35
N ALA A 346 -4.03 -29.17 13.42
CA ALA A 346 -5.47 -29.42 13.32
C ALA A 346 -6.19 -28.28 12.58
N ARG A 347 -5.79 -27.02 12.81
CA ARG A 347 -6.37 -25.87 12.11
C ARG A 347 -6.04 -25.86 10.63
N LEU A 348 -4.78 -26.14 10.25
CA LEU A 348 -4.39 -26.31 8.85
C LEU A 348 -5.27 -27.36 8.17
N ARG A 349 -5.32 -28.58 8.74
CA ARG A 349 -6.15 -29.67 8.19
C ARG A 349 -7.64 -29.36 8.19
N GLY A 350 -8.16 -28.63 9.18
CA GLY A 350 -9.58 -28.30 9.29
C GLY A 350 -9.99 -27.19 8.32
N LEU A 351 -9.44 -25.99 8.51
CA LEU A 351 -9.83 -24.78 7.78
C LEU A 351 -9.41 -24.86 6.30
N VAL A 352 -8.14 -25.19 6.02
CA VAL A 352 -7.62 -25.17 4.64
C VAL A 352 -8.28 -26.28 3.82
N SER A 353 -8.42 -27.50 4.35
CA SER A 353 -9.10 -28.57 3.60
C SER A 353 -10.58 -28.27 3.36
N ARG A 354 -11.27 -27.61 4.30
CA ARG A 354 -12.68 -27.25 4.13
C ARG A 354 -12.88 -26.30 2.95
N TYR A 355 -11.98 -25.33 2.82
CA TYR A 355 -12.07 -24.26 1.83
C TYR A 355 -11.09 -24.44 0.66
N ALA A 356 -10.57 -25.65 0.46
CA ALA A 356 -9.66 -25.94 -0.64
C ALA A 356 -10.31 -25.60 -1.98
N GLY A 357 -9.62 -24.80 -2.80
CA GLY A 357 -10.11 -24.32 -4.10
C GLY A 357 -11.20 -23.25 -4.02
N ARG A 358 -11.52 -22.72 -2.84
CA ARG A 358 -12.57 -21.70 -2.64
C ARG A 358 -12.06 -20.27 -2.72
N PHE A 359 -10.79 -20.04 -2.38
CA PHE A 359 -10.21 -18.70 -2.37
C PHE A 359 -9.09 -18.58 -3.41
N PRO A 360 -8.98 -17.46 -4.13
CA PRO A 360 -7.80 -17.17 -4.94
C PRO A 360 -6.58 -16.82 -4.09
N HIS A 361 -6.80 -16.26 -2.88
CA HIS A 361 -5.75 -15.83 -1.96
C HIS A 361 -6.01 -16.34 -0.55
N TYR A 362 -4.95 -16.72 0.15
CA TYR A 362 -4.96 -16.93 1.61
C TYR A 362 -3.97 -16.00 2.29
N GLU A 363 -4.39 -15.39 3.40
CA GLU A 363 -3.46 -14.82 4.37
C GLU A 363 -3.11 -15.88 5.40
N VAL A 364 -1.85 -16.32 5.38
CA VAL A 364 -1.44 -17.51 6.13
C VAL A 364 -1.19 -17.17 7.59
N ASN A 365 -0.34 -16.18 7.88
CA ASN A 365 -0.09 -15.71 9.23
C ASN A 365 -0.01 -14.19 9.24
N ASN A 366 -1.03 -13.55 9.81
CA ASN A 366 -1.20 -12.11 9.82
C ASN A 366 -0.27 -11.43 10.84
N GLU A 367 0.23 -10.24 10.51
CA GLU A 367 0.94 -9.31 11.41
C GLU A 367 2.19 -9.89 12.09
N MET A 368 3.06 -10.51 11.27
CA MET A 368 4.31 -11.12 11.73
C MET A 368 5.39 -10.09 12.09
N LEU A 369 5.26 -8.83 11.66
CA LEU A 369 6.15 -7.73 12.09
C LEU A 369 5.85 -7.25 13.51
N HIS A 370 4.61 -7.45 13.99
CA HIS A 370 4.17 -7.02 15.33
C HIS A 370 4.00 -8.18 16.31
N GLY A 371 3.79 -9.40 15.80
CA GLY A 371 3.53 -10.58 16.60
C GLY A 371 4.44 -11.75 16.22
N ALA A 372 4.91 -12.47 17.24
CA ALA A 372 5.73 -13.67 17.06
C ALA A 372 5.21 -14.85 17.91
N PHE A 373 3.92 -14.86 18.27
CA PHE A 373 3.37 -15.85 19.22
C PHE A 373 3.68 -17.29 18.81
N TYR A 374 3.46 -17.67 17.55
CA TYR A 374 3.76 -19.02 17.09
C TYR A 374 5.26 -19.27 17.02
N GLN A 375 6.03 -18.34 16.45
CA GLN A 375 7.49 -18.45 16.29
C GLN A 375 8.20 -18.64 17.64
N GLN A 376 7.89 -17.81 18.63
CA GLN A 376 8.50 -17.88 19.96
C GLN A 376 8.21 -19.19 20.68
N ARG A 377 7.07 -19.84 20.37
CA ARG A 377 6.61 -21.05 21.08
C ARG A 377 6.88 -22.35 20.35
N LEU A 378 7.03 -22.30 19.03
CA LEU A 378 7.16 -23.47 18.16
C LEU A 378 8.46 -23.49 17.34
N GLY A 379 9.30 -22.45 17.47
CA GLY A 379 10.59 -22.31 16.79
C GLY A 379 10.51 -21.56 15.46
N ASP A 380 11.68 -21.14 14.97
CA ASP A 380 11.82 -20.22 13.83
C ASP A 380 11.21 -20.69 12.52
N ASP A 381 11.13 -22.00 12.29
CA ASP A 381 10.59 -22.56 11.05
C ASP A 381 9.05 -22.56 11.00
N ILE A 382 8.34 -22.33 12.11
CA ILE A 382 6.88 -22.51 12.12
C ILE A 382 6.15 -21.63 11.12
N ASN A 383 6.58 -20.39 10.90
CA ASN A 383 5.92 -19.51 9.94
C ASN A 383 6.06 -20.09 8.52
N ALA A 384 7.26 -20.51 8.13
CA ALA A 384 7.48 -21.13 6.83
C ALA A 384 6.74 -22.48 6.70
N HIS A 385 6.68 -23.25 7.79
CA HIS A 385 5.89 -24.48 7.87
C HIS A 385 4.41 -24.25 7.59
N MET A 386 3.79 -23.22 8.19
CA MET A 386 2.39 -22.88 7.92
C MET A 386 2.12 -22.62 6.43
N PHE A 387 3.04 -21.93 5.74
CA PHE A 387 2.92 -21.70 4.29
C PHE A 387 3.07 -23.00 3.50
N ARG A 388 4.08 -23.82 3.81
CA ARG A 388 4.32 -25.10 3.10
C ARG A 388 3.15 -26.06 3.27
N GLU A 389 2.60 -26.20 4.47
CA GLU A 389 1.45 -27.07 4.72
C GLU A 389 0.17 -26.52 4.07
N THR A 390 -0.04 -25.20 4.07
CA THR A 390 -1.18 -24.59 3.37
C THR A 390 -1.12 -24.93 1.88
N ALA A 391 0.04 -24.76 1.24
CA ALA A 391 0.22 -25.06 -0.18
C ALA A 391 0.11 -26.57 -0.51
N GLN A 392 0.45 -27.45 0.43
CA GLN A 392 0.26 -28.89 0.27
C GLN A 392 -1.22 -29.28 0.32
N ILE A 393 -2.00 -28.66 1.20
CA ILE A 393 -3.43 -28.96 1.37
C ILE A 393 -4.26 -28.32 0.24
N ASP A 394 -3.98 -27.06 -0.09
CA ASP A 394 -4.61 -26.32 -1.19
C ASP A 394 -3.55 -25.61 -2.05
N PRO A 395 -3.18 -26.17 -3.22
CA PRO A 395 -2.13 -25.62 -4.07
C PRO A 395 -2.62 -24.50 -5.02
N ALA A 396 -3.94 -24.27 -5.11
CA ALA A 396 -4.51 -23.29 -6.04
C ALA A 396 -4.29 -21.80 -5.65
N PRO A 397 -4.45 -21.38 -4.39
CA PRO A 397 -4.35 -19.97 -4.00
C PRO A 397 -2.92 -19.45 -3.94
N ALA A 398 -2.74 -18.16 -4.23
CA ALA A 398 -1.53 -17.46 -3.83
C ALA A 398 -1.54 -17.20 -2.32
N LEU A 399 -0.42 -17.49 -1.65
CA LEU A 399 -0.27 -17.35 -0.21
C LEU A 399 0.37 -16.00 0.15
N PHE A 400 -0.32 -15.21 0.96
CA PHE A 400 0.05 -13.86 1.32
C PHE A 400 0.63 -13.80 2.74
N VAL A 401 1.71 -13.03 2.88
CA VAL A 401 1.99 -12.29 4.12
C VAL A 401 1.09 -11.06 4.17
N ASN A 402 0.70 -10.59 5.36
CA ASN A 402 -0.14 -9.40 5.49
C ASN A 402 0.24 -8.62 6.76
N ASP A 403 0.46 -7.31 6.64
CA ASP A 403 0.97 -6.49 7.74
C ASP A 403 0.63 -5.00 7.59
N TYR A 404 0.64 -4.24 8.70
CA TYR A 404 0.21 -2.83 8.77
C TYR A 404 1.34 -1.84 9.04
N ASN A 405 1.07 -0.55 8.84
CA ASN A 405 1.99 0.60 9.02
C ASN A 405 3.21 0.64 8.08
N VAL A 406 3.46 -0.40 7.29
CA VAL A 406 4.61 -0.50 6.39
C VAL A 406 4.68 0.68 5.40
N GLU A 407 3.52 1.15 4.95
CA GLU A 407 3.35 2.24 3.99
C GLU A 407 3.35 3.65 4.60
N SER A 408 3.39 3.75 5.93
CA SER A 408 3.14 5.00 6.66
C SER A 408 4.39 5.64 7.27
N ALA A 409 5.52 4.93 7.31
CA ALA A 409 6.78 5.39 7.92
C ALA A 409 6.61 5.92 9.37
N ASN A 410 5.71 5.30 10.14
CA ASN A 410 5.33 5.75 11.49
C ASN A 410 5.55 4.67 12.57
N ASP A 411 5.95 3.46 12.19
CA ASP A 411 6.16 2.31 13.08
C ASP A 411 7.56 1.71 12.90
N PRO A 412 8.43 1.70 13.93
CA PRO A 412 9.76 1.12 13.82
C PRO A 412 9.74 -0.41 13.69
N ASN A 413 8.65 -1.09 14.05
CA ASN A 413 8.53 -2.54 13.90
C ASN A 413 8.19 -2.93 12.47
N ALA A 414 7.41 -2.11 11.78
CA ALA A 414 6.93 -2.36 10.42
C ALA A 414 7.49 -1.36 9.42
N THR A 415 8.74 -1.59 8.99
CA THR A 415 9.33 -0.86 7.87
C THR A 415 9.34 -1.72 6.61
N PRO A 416 9.35 -1.13 5.40
CA PRO A 416 9.44 -1.89 4.16
C PRO A 416 10.65 -2.82 4.14
N GLU A 417 11.80 -2.40 4.67
CA GLU A 417 13.03 -3.19 4.72
C GLU A 417 12.88 -4.43 5.62
N LYS A 418 12.24 -4.27 6.79
CA LYS A 418 11.94 -5.40 7.67
C LYS A 418 10.95 -6.36 7.03
N TYR A 419 9.97 -5.83 6.29
CA TYR A 419 9.00 -6.68 5.62
C TYR A 419 9.62 -7.49 4.48
N VAL A 420 10.48 -6.86 3.67
CA VAL A 420 11.30 -7.57 2.66
C VAL A 420 12.14 -8.65 3.32
N ALA A 421 12.83 -8.35 4.44
CA ALA A 421 13.63 -9.35 5.15
C ALA A 421 12.79 -10.55 5.65
N LEU A 422 11.58 -10.30 6.16
CA LEU A 422 10.64 -11.35 6.56
C LEU A 422 10.22 -12.23 5.36
N VAL A 423 9.83 -11.62 4.24
CA VAL A 423 9.45 -12.33 3.02
C VAL A 423 10.61 -13.20 2.51
N THR A 424 11.82 -12.64 2.45
CA THR A 424 13.02 -13.34 2.01
C THR A 424 13.36 -14.52 2.93
N ASP A 425 13.24 -14.38 4.25
CA ASP A 425 13.47 -15.49 5.18
C ASP A 425 12.45 -16.63 4.98
N LEU A 426 11.16 -16.29 4.79
CA LEU A 426 10.12 -17.28 4.49
C LEU A 426 10.45 -18.05 3.20
N GLN A 427 10.76 -17.33 2.10
CA GLN A 427 11.12 -17.94 0.82
C GLN A 427 12.37 -18.82 0.94
N ARG A 428 13.41 -18.35 1.64
CA ARG A 428 14.62 -19.13 1.90
C ARG A 428 14.34 -20.43 2.65
N ARG A 429 13.35 -20.43 3.54
CA ARG A 429 12.87 -21.64 4.25
C ARG A 429 11.90 -22.48 3.43
N GLY A 430 11.68 -22.17 2.16
CA GLY A 430 10.83 -22.93 1.25
C GLY A 430 9.34 -22.63 1.36
N ALA A 431 8.94 -21.53 2.01
CA ALA A 431 7.56 -21.07 1.98
C ALA A 431 7.20 -20.53 0.59
N PRO A 432 6.13 -21.03 -0.07
CA PRO A 432 5.69 -20.51 -1.36
C PRO A 432 4.88 -19.22 -1.18
N VAL A 433 5.55 -18.13 -0.77
CA VAL A 433 4.93 -16.81 -0.66
C VAL A 433 4.59 -16.31 -2.06
N GLY A 434 3.29 -16.13 -2.32
CA GLY A 434 2.75 -15.72 -3.62
C GLY A 434 2.35 -14.25 -3.71
N GLY A 435 2.37 -13.50 -2.60
CA GLY A 435 2.05 -12.08 -2.60
C GLY A 435 2.32 -11.38 -1.26
N ILE A 436 2.34 -10.05 -1.32
CA ILE A 436 2.55 -9.17 -0.17
C ILE A 436 1.29 -8.36 0.08
N GLY A 437 0.71 -8.50 1.28
CA GLY A 437 -0.39 -7.70 1.76
C GLY A 437 0.12 -6.50 2.55
N VAL A 438 -0.31 -5.30 2.15
CA VAL A 438 -0.14 -4.05 2.88
C VAL A 438 -1.51 -3.64 3.37
N GLN A 439 -1.77 -3.70 4.68
CA GLN A 439 -3.11 -3.45 5.22
C GLN A 439 -3.62 -2.07 4.77
N GLY A 440 -2.81 -1.01 4.89
CA GLY A 440 -3.21 0.31 4.39
C GLY A 440 -4.17 1.05 5.35
N HIS A 441 -4.04 0.80 6.65
CA HIS A 441 -4.67 1.61 7.70
C HIS A 441 -3.95 2.95 7.86
N VAL A 442 -4.11 3.84 6.87
CA VAL A 442 -3.29 5.06 6.79
C VAL A 442 -3.89 6.19 7.61
N THR A 443 -3.02 7.00 8.20
CA THR A 443 -3.38 8.26 8.86
C THR A 443 -2.52 9.38 8.27
N HIS A 444 -3.15 10.49 7.86
CA HIS A 444 -2.51 11.63 7.21
C HIS A 444 -1.63 11.22 6.00
N PRO A 445 -2.19 10.52 5.00
CA PRO A 445 -1.43 9.95 3.90
C PRO A 445 -0.65 11.01 3.13
N VAL A 446 0.60 10.67 2.81
CA VAL A 446 1.47 11.45 1.93
C VAL A 446 1.95 10.55 0.82
N GLY A 447 1.66 10.95 -0.42
CA GLY A 447 1.80 10.09 -1.59
C GLY A 447 3.22 9.58 -1.84
N ASP A 448 4.26 10.42 -1.64
CA ASP A 448 5.64 9.98 -1.84
C ASP A 448 6.14 9.01 -0.75
N ILE A 449 5.56 9.05 0.46
CA ILE A 449 5.88 8.09 1.53
C ILE A 449 5.31 6.71 1.17
N ILE A 450 4.04 6.67 0.75
CA ILE A 450 3.37 5.43 0.34
C ILE A 450 4.08 4.84 -0.89
N CYS A 451 4.38 5.67 -1.91
CA CYS A 451 5.10 5.22 -3.10
C CYS A 451 6.46 4.62 -2.76
N ASP A 452 7.25 5.28 -1.91
CA ASP A 452 8.57 4.78 -1.47
C ASP A 452 8.48 3.41 -0.78
N ALA A 453 7.45 3.19 0.05
CA ALA A 453 7.23 1.90 0.68
C ALA A 453 6.88 0.82 -0.36
N LEU A 454 5.97 1.13 -1.30
CA LEU A 454 5.59 0.19 -2.36
C LEU A 454 6.75 -0.13 -3.30
N ASP A 455 7.57 0.85 -3.66
CA ASP A 455 8.75 0.67 -4.50
C ASP A 455 9.76 -0.28 -3.82
N LYS A 456 9.96 -0.14 -2.50
CA LYS A 456 10.84 -1.04 -1.72
C LYS A 456 10.31 -2.46 -1.63
N LEU A 457 9.00 -2.63 -1.43
CA LEU A 457 8.38 -3.95 -1.38
C LEU A 457 8.39 -4.64 -2.76
N ALA A 458 8.28 -3.88 -3.84
CA ALA A 458 8.27 -4.40 -5.21
C ALA A 458 9.57 -5.10 -5.61
N VAL A 459 10.68 -4.81 -4.92
CA VAL A 459 11.98 -5.48 -5.13
C VAL A 459 11.91 -6.99 -4.89
N THR A 460 10.94 -7.47 -4.11
CA THR A 460 10.72 -8.92 -3.91
C THR A 460 10.24 -9.65 -5.17
N GLY A 461 9.79 -8.92 -6.20
CA GLY A 461 9.18 -9.48 -7.40
C GLY A 461 7.77 -10.07 -7.19
N LEU A 462 7.23 -9.98 -5.97
CA LEU A 462 5.89 -10.46 -5.64
C LEU A 462 4.82 -9.39 -5.93
N PRO A 463 3.60 -9.81 -6.32
CA PRO A 463 2.48 -8.87 -6.43
C PRO A 463 2.11 -8.31 -5.05
N ILE A 464 1.88 -7.00 -5.00
CA ILE A 464 1.43 -6.29 -3.80
C ILE A 464 -0.09 -6.13 -3.87
N TRP A 465 -0.77 -6.36 -2.76
CA TRP A 465 -2.17 -6.00 -2.58
C TRP A 465 -2.27 -5.01 -1.42
N ILE A 466 -3.07 -3.96 -1.60
CA ILE A 466 -3.56 -3.21 -0.46
C ILE A 466 -4.77 -3.98 0.08
N THR A 467 -4.72 -4.47 1.32
CA THR A 467 -5.60 -5.55 1.79
C THR A 467 -6.69 -5.10 2.75
N GLU A 468 -6.52 -3.96 3.41
CA GLU A 468 -7.40 -3.46 4.48
C GLU A 468 -7.48 -1.92 4.47
N LEU A 469 -7.52 -1.31 3.28
CA LEU A 469 -7.43 0.14 3.12
C LEU A 469 -8.56 0.85 3.87
N ASP A 470 -8.17 1.74 4.77
CA ASP A 470 -9.05 2.78 5.27
C ASP A 470 -8.27 4.04 5.64
N VAL A 471 -9.00 5.15 5.65
CA VAL A 471 -8.55 6.44 6.17
C VAL A 471 -9.65 6.98 7.05
N SER A 472 -9.29 7.74 8.09
CA SER A 472 -10.25 8.34 9.01
C SER A 472 -9.99 9.83 9.13
N ALA A 473 -11.03 10.63 8.88
CA ALA A 473 -11.06 12.04 9.20
C ALA A 473 -12.50 12.50 9.45
N ALA A 474 -12.70 13.31 10.49
CA ALA A 474 -14.02 13.83 10.84
C ALA A 474 -14.58 14.77 9.76
N ASP A 475 -13.72 15.59 9.16
CA ASP A 475 -14.05 16.41 8.00
C ASP A 475 -14.15 15.52 6.73
N GLU A 476 -15.30 15.57 6.06
CA GLU A 476 -15.54 14.70 4.91
C GLU A 476 -14.64 15.03 3.70
N SER A 477 -14.27 16.30 3.51
CA SER A 477 -13.41 16.71 2.40
C SER A 477 -11.99 16.21 2.64
N VAL A 478 -11.50 16.33 3.86
CA VAL A 478 -10.20 15.78 4.26
C VAL A 478 -10.17 14.28 4.08
N ARG A 479 -11.23 13.58 4.50
CA ARG A 479 -11.37 12.13 4.30
C ARG A 479 -11.37 11.74 2.82
N ALA A 480 -12.11 12.47 1.99
CA ALA A 480 -12.16 12.23 0.55
C ALA A 480 -10.77 12.41 -0.08
N ASP A 481 -10.05 13.46 0.34
CA ASP A 481 -8.70 13.74 -0.15
C ASP A 481 -7.69 12.68 0.25
N ASP A 482 -7.75 12.26 1.51
CA ASP A 482 -6.88 11.22 2.06
C ASP A 482 -7.12 9.89 1.35
N LEU A 483 -8.37 9.52 1.12
CA LEU A 483 -8.66 8.28 0.40
C LEU A 483 -8.26 8.37 -1.08
N GLU A 484 -8.50 9.52 -1.73
CA GLU A 484 -8.16 9.71 -3.15
C GLU A 484 -6.65 9.54 -3.38
N ILE A 485 -5.80 10.12 -2.51
CA ILE A 485 -4.36 10.01 -2.67
C ILE A 485 -3.89 8.55 -2.51
N VAL A 486 -4.34 7.83 -1.48
CA VAL A 486 -3.93 6.44 -1.25
C VAL A 486 -4.38 5.54 -2.40
N LEU A 487 -5.66 5.66 -2.81
CA LEU A 487 -6.21 4.88 -3.93
C LEU A 487 -5.43 5.13 -5.23
N ARG A 488 -5.07 6.39 -5.53
CA ARG A 488 -4.33 6.71 -6.76
C ARG A 488 -2.87 6.28 -6.69
N GLU A 489 -2.20 6.35 -5.55
CA GLU A 489 -0.85 5.81 -5.38
C GLU A 489 -0.85 4.30 -5.64
N ALA A 490 -1.75 3.58 -4.97
CA ALA A 490 -1.89 2.14 -5.14
C ALA A 490 -2.23 1.77 -6.60
N PHE A 491 -3.25 2.40 -7.19
CA PHE A 491 -3.67 2.09 -8.56
C PHE A 491 -2.59 2.43 -9.60
N ALA A 492 -1.81 3.50 -9.41
CA ALA A 492 -0.75 3.88 -10.35
C ALA A 492 0.55 3.08 -10.18
N HIS A 493 0.70 2.30 -9.10
CA HIS A 493 1.93 1.56 -8.81
C HIS A 493 2.00 0.23 -9.57
N PRO A 494 3.05 -0.05 -10.35
CA PRO A 494 3.09 -1.22 -11.24
C PRO A 494 3.08 -2.58 -10.53
N ALA A 495 3.56 -2.66 -9.29
CA ALA A 495 3.54 -3.90 -8.50
C ALA A 495 2.22 -4.14 -7.75
N VAL A 496 1.32 -3.15 -7.69
CA VAL A 496 0.02 -3.34 -7.02
C VAL A 496 -0.94 -4.03 -7.97
N GLU A 497 -1.52 -5.16 -7.55
CA GLU A 497 -2.42 -5.97 -8.36
C GLU A 497 -3.85 -6.03 -7.79
N GLY A 498 -4.11 -5.43 -6.62
CA GLY A 498 -5.46 -5.33 -6.07
C GLY A 498 -5.55 -4.41 -4.86
N ILE A 499 -6.75 -3.91 -4.59
CA ILE A 499 -7.05 -3.00 -3.48
C ILE A 499 -8.31 -3.50 -2.78
N MET A 500 -8.28 -3.63 -1.46
CA MET A 500 -9.41 -4.03 -0.63
C MET A 500 -9.63 -2.96 0.43
N LEU A 501 -10.85 -2.45 0.56
CA LEU A 501 -11.21 -1.49 1.62
C LEU A 501 -11.67 -2.22 2.89
N TRP A 502 -11.24 -1.77 4.07
CA TRP A 502 -11.67 -2.36 5.35
C TRP A 502 -12.96 -1.74 5.88
N GLY A 503 -14.02 -2.00 5.13
CA GLY A 503 -15.37 -1.50 5.35
C GLY A 503 -15.65 -0.22 4.57
N PHE A 504 -16.92 0.15 4.51
CA PHE A 504 -17.37 1.28 3.67
C PHE A 504 -18.60 2.02 4.19
N MET A 505 -19.36 1.44 5.15
CA MET A 505 -20.63 2.01 5.63
C MET A 505 -20.52 2.44 7.10
N GLN A 506 -21.07 3.62 7.42
CA GLN A 506 -21.15 4.11 8.78
C GLN A 506 -21.83 3.10 9.71
N GLY A 507 -21.20 2.81 10.85
CA GLY A 507 -21.70 1.83 11.82
C GLY A 507 -21.32 0.38 11.50
N HIS A 508 -20.73 0.11 10.33
CA HIS A 508 -20.22 -1.20 9.91
C HIS A 508 -18.72 -1.11 9.55
N MET A 509 -17.96 -0.36 10.34
CA MET A 509 -16.51 -0.20 10.20
C MET A 509 -15.87 -0.17 11.58
N TRP A 510 -14.65 -0.69 11.69
CA TRP A 510 -13.89 -0.69 12.94
C TRP A 510 -13.35 0.70 13.32
N ARG A 511 -13.00 1.53 12.33
CA ARG A 511 -12.65 2.94 12.52
C ARG A 511 -13.88 3.83 12.36
N SER A 512 -14.01 4.80 13.26
CA SER A 512 -14.97 5.89 13.09
C SER A 512 -14.54 6.80 11.94
N HIS A 513 -15.52 7.49 11.35
CA HIS A 513 -15.27 8.46 10.29
C HIS A 513 -14.48 7.90 9.08
N GLY A 514 -14.60 6.62 8.74
CA GLY A 514 -13.99 6.03 7.53
C GLY A 514 -14.95 5.81 6.35
N GLN A 515 -16.22 6.14 6.51
CA GLN A 515 -17.27 5.65 5.61
C GLN A 515 -17.32 6.34 4.23
N LEU A 516 -17.63 5.55 3.20
CA LEU A 516 -18.05 5.99 1.87
C LEU A 516 -19.55 6.31 1.83
N VAL A 517 -20.33 5.62 2.65
CA VAL A 517 -21.78 5.75 2.71
C VAL A 517 -22.23 5.86 4.15
N ASN A 518 -23.15 6.78 4.42
CA ASN A 518 -23.76 6.95 5.73
C ASN A 518 -24.72 5.78 6.03
N ALA A 519 -25.15 5.68 7.28
CA ALA A 519 -26.03 4.58 7.72
C ALA A 519 -27.38 4.56 6.97
N ASP A 520 -27.78 5.68 6.37
CA ASP A 520 -29.00 5.84 5.56
C ASP A 520 -28.79 5.57 4.05
N GLY A 521 -27.63 5.08 3.62
CA GLY A 521 -27.33 4.79 2.22
C GLY A 521 -26.86 6.01 1.41
N LYS A 522 -26.80 7.21 1.99
CA LYS A 522 -26.32 8.41 1.27
C LYS A 522 -24.79 8.44 1.19
N TYR A 523 -24.29 8.83 0.02
CA TYR A 523 -22.85 8.88 -0.25
C TYR A 523 -22.24 10.08 0.47
N THR A 524 -21.13 9.86 1.17
CA THR A 524 -20.28 10.94 1.69
C THR A 524 -19.48 11.57 0.55
N GLN A 525 -18.73 12.63 0.83
CA GLN A 525 -17.78 13.14 -0.17
C GLN A 525 -16.76 12.08 -0.61
N ALA A 526 -16.29 11.24 0.32
CA ALA A 526 -15.40 10.12 0.02
C ALA A 526 -16.09 9.07 -0.87
N GLY A 527 -17.36 8.75 -0.63
CA GLY A 527 -18.13 7.84 -1.49
C GLY A 527 -18.35 8.39 -2.90
N ASN A 528 -18.65 9.69 -3.03
CA ASN A 528 -18.80 10.34 -4.33
C ASN A 528 -17.46 10.37 -5.11
N MET A 529 -16.37 10.68 -4.42
CA MET A 529 -15.02 10.62 -4.97
C MET A 529 -14.69 9.19 -5.44
N PHE A 530 -14.91 8.18 -4.59
CA PHE A 530 -14.66 6.77 -4.89
C PHE A 530 -15.45 6.29 -6.11
N ALA A 531 -16.76 6.57 -6.17
CA ALA A 531 -17.58 6.25 -7.34
C ALA A 531 -17.09 7.00 -8.60
N GLY A 532 -16.55 8.21 -8.43
CA GLY A 532 -15.86 8.95 -9.49
C GLY A 532 -14.63 8.21 -10.02
N LEU A 533 -13.76 7.72 -9.13
CA LEU A 533 -12.59 6.93 -9.51
C LEU A 533 -12.97 5.62 -10.21
N ARG A 534 -14.01 4.91 -9.73
CA ARG A 534 -14.52 3.70 -10.40
C ARG A 534 -14.92 3.98 -11.85
N ARG A 535 -15.57 5.11 -12.12
CA ARG A 535 -15.89 5.55 -13.49
C ARG A 535 -14.65 5.98 -14.27
N GLU A 536 -13.74 6.72 -13.65
CA GLU A 536 -12.48 7.16 -14.26
C GLU A 536 -11.62 5.96 -14.70
N TRP A 537 -11.61 4.89 -13.91
CA TRP A 537 -10.80 3.69 -14.12
C TRP A 537 -11.53 2.58 -14.89
N THR A 538 -12.61 2.92 -15.58
CA THR A 538 -13.32 2.01 -16.48
C THR A 538 -13.30 2.58 -17.89
N SER A 539 -12.85 1.77 -18.86
CA SER A 539 -12.75 2.19 -20.25
C SER A 539 -14.01 1.88 -21.05
N HIS A 540 -14.46 2.86 -21.81
CA HIS A 540 -15.50 2.71 -22.82
C HIS A 540 -15.08 3.42 -24.09
N ALA A 541 -15.34 2.82 -25.25
CA ALA A 541 -15.10 3.42 -26.54
C ALA A 541 -16.26 3.12 -27.49
N ARG A 542 -16.56 4.05 -28.40
CA ARG A 542 -17.57 3.85 -29.44
C ARG A 542 -17.20 4.62 -30.69
N GLY A 543 -17.60 4.13 -31.85
CA GLY A 543 -17.36 4.82 -33.11
C GLY A 543 -17.74 3.97 -34.30
N LYS A 544 -17.15 4.30 -35.44
CA LYS A 544 -17.26 3.51 -36.66
C LYS A 544 -15.95 2.81 -36.95
N VAL A 545 -16.04 1.61 -37.51
CA VAL A 545 -14.91 0.94 -38.13
C VAL A 545 -14.44 1.79 -39.32
N ASP A 546 -13.13 2.02 -39.41
CA ASP A 546 -12.53 2.83 -40.47
C ASP A 546 -12.56 2.12 -41.83
N SER A 547 -12.07 2.80 -42.87
CA SER A 547 -12.12 2.31 -44.26
C SER A 547 -11.28 1.06 -44.51
N ILE A 548 -10.35 0.72 -43.61
CA ILE A 548 -9.49 -0.46 -43.71
C ILE A 548 -9.87 -1.54 -42.68
N GLY A 549 -11.04 -1.42 -42.05
CA GLY A 549 -11.56 -2.44 -41.13
C GLY A 549 -11.08 -2.31 -39.69
N ASN A 550 -10.44 -1.19 -39.28
CA ASN A 550 -9.92 -1.04 -37.92
C ASN A 550 -10.81 -0.18 -37.02
N PHE A 551 -10.79 -0.50 -35.74
CA PHE A 551 -11.23 0.39 -34.67
C PHE A 551 -10.15 0.49 -33.61
N LYS A 552 -9.72 1.72 -33.28
CA LYS A 552 -8.62 1.99 -32.36
C LYS A 552 -9.12 2.68 -31.10
N PHE A 553 -8.61 2.28 -29.95
CA PHE A 553 -8.85 2.96 -28.68
C PHE A 553 -7.70 2.70 -27.69
N ARG A 554 -7.64 3.49 -26.61
CA ARG A 554 -6.70 3.29 -25.50
C ARG A 554 -7.47 2.96 -24.24
N GLY A 555 -7.30 1.74 -23.73
CA GLY A 555 -8.12 1.20 -22.63
C GLY A 555 -7.29 0.70 -21.46
N PHE A 556 -7.89 0.64 -20.27
CA PHE A 556 -7.31 -0.02 -19.10
C PHE A 556 -7.13 -1.53 -19.34
N HIS A 557 -6.15 -2.14 -18.70
CA HIS A 557 -6.01 -3.59 -18.72
C HIS A 557 -7.23 -4.26 -18.07
N GLY A 558 -7.59 -5.44 -18.56
CA GLY A 558 -8.73 -6.22 -18.11
C GLY A 558 -9.62 -6.68 -19.26
N THR A 559 -10.84 -7.12 -18.93
CA THR A 559 -11.76 -7.77 -19.86
C THR A 559 -12.75 -6.80 -20.45
N TYR A 560 -13.01 -6.96 -21.74
CA TYR A 560 -13.90 -6.11 -22.53
C TYR A 560 -14.95 -6.93 -23.25
N GLN A 561 -16.12 -6.33 -23.45
CA GLN A 561 -17.10 -6.77 -24.42
C GLN A 561 -17.17 -5.76 -25.56
N VAL A 562 -17.17 -6.29 -26.79
CA VAL A 562 -17.42 -5.52 -28.00
C VAL A 562 -18.78 -5.89 -28.59
N LEU A 563 -19.54 -4.88 -28.97
CA LEU A 563 -20.74 -5.00 -29.79
C LEU A 563 -20.48 -4.33 -31.13
N LEU A 564 -20.64 -5.08 -32.21
CA LEU A 564 -20.55 -4.59 -33.57
C LEU A 564 -21.95 -4.59 -34.19
N THR A 565 -22.41 -3.43 -34.65
CA THR A 565 -23.66 -3.28 -35.42
C THR A 565 -23.31 -3.01 -36.88
N THR A 566 -23.64 -3.93 -37.77
CA THR A 566 -23.41 -3.76 -39.20
C THR A 566 -24.35 -2.69 -39.78
N PRO A 567 -24.06 -2.14 -40.97
CA PRO A 567 -24.98 -1.23 -41.66
C PRO A 567 -26.38 -1.83 -41.92
N ALA A 568 -26.49 -3.17 -42.00
CA ALA A 568 -27.74 -3.89 -42.15
C ALA A 568 -28.52 -4.08 -40.83
N GLY A 569 -27.98 -3.61 -39.69
CA GLY A 569 -28.60 -3.71 -38.37
C GLY A 569 -28.29 -5.01 -37.60
N GLU A 570 -27.51 -5.92 -38.17
CA GLU A 570 -27.05 -7.14 -37.47
C GLU A 570 -26.11 -6.76 -36.32
N VAL A 571 -26.36 -7.27 -35.11
CA VAL A 571 -25.54 -7.05 -33.91
C VAL A 571 -24.77 -8.31 -33.57
N LYS A 572 -23.45 -8.20 -33.46
CA LYS A 572 -22.56 -9.27 -33.01
C LYS A 572 -21.84 -8.87 -31.74
N LYS A 573 -21.62 -9.84 -30.84
CA LYS A 573 -20.98 -9.64 -29.53
C LYS A 573 -19.78 -10.56 -29.36
N ARG A 574 -18.67 -10.04 -28.86
CA ARG A 574 -17.47 -10.81 -28.47
C ARG A 574 -16.89 -10.28 -27.17
N THR A 575 -16.10 -11.12 -26.50
CA THR A 575 -15.30 -10.76 -25.32
C THR A 575 -13.83 -10.91 -25.67
N PHE A 576 -12.98 -10.02 -25.16
CA PHE A 576 -11.53 -10.09 -25.29
C PHE A 576 -10.85 -9.45 -24.07
N ASP A 577 -9.58 -9.75 -23.89
CA ASP A 577 -8.77 -9.19 -22.81
C ASP A 577 -7.71 -8.23 -23.34
N VAL A 578 -7.45 -7.17 -22.56
CA VAL A 578 -6.33 -6.26 -22.76
C VAL A 578 -5.32 -6.54 -21.66
N HIS A 579 -4.22 -7.19 -22.00
CA HIS A 579 -3.12 -7.46 -21.08
C HIS A 579 -2.06 -6.37 -21.14
N LYS A 580 -1.27 -6.25 -20.07
CA LYS A 580 -0.09 -5.39 -19.99
C LYS A 580 0.85 -5.62 -21.19
N GLY A 581 1.42 -4.54 -21.72
CA GLY A 581 2.44 -4.58 -22.76
C GLY A 581 2.65 -3.22 -23.43
N ASP A 582 3.86 -3.00 -23.96
CA ASP A 582 4.28 -1.68 -24.45
C ASP A 582 3.86 -1.41 -25.90
N ALA A 583 3.79 -2.45 -26.72
CA ALA A 583 3.30 -2.35 -28.10
C ALA A 583 1.76 -2.36 -28.15
N PRO A 584 1.12 -1.69 -29.13
CA PRO A 584 -0.33 -1.80 -29.31
C PRO A 584 -0.80 -3.27 -29.42
N LEU A 585 -1.92 -3.59 -28.75
CA LEU A 585 -2.56 -4.90 -28.86
C LEU A 585 -3.41 -4.92 -30.12
N VAL A 586 -3.08 -5.79 -31.07
CA VAL A 586 -3.84 -5.99 -32.31
C VAL A 586 -4.61 -7.29 -32.21
N LEU A 587 -5.93 -7.22 -32.39
CA LEU A 587 -6.81 -8.39 -32.30
C LEU A 587 -7.67 -8.51 -33.54
N ASP A 588 -7.64 -9.68 -34.18
CA ASP A 588 -8.57 -10.03 -35.25
C ASP A 588 -9.91 -10.43 -34.64
N MET A 589 -10.95 -9.66 -34.97
CA MET A 589 -12.32 -9.85 -34.52
C MET A 589 -13.11 -10.54 -35.63
N ASP A 590 -12.97 -11.86 -35.71
CA ASP A 590 -13.74 -12.68 -36.65
C ASP A 590 -15.20 -12.73 -36.21
N PHE A 591 -16.00 -11.98 -36.97
CA PHE A 591 -17.41 -11.75 -36.73
C PHE A 591 -18.30 -12.56 -37.65
#